data_AF-A0A1J3CFU2-F1
#
_entry.id   AF-A0A1J3CFU2-F1
#
_cell.length_a   1.000
_cell.length_b   1.000
_cell.length_c   1.000
_cell.angle_alpha   90.00
_cell.angle_beta   90.00
_cell.angle_gamma   90.00
#
_symmetry.space_group_name_H-M   'P 1'
#
loop_
_entity.id
_entity.type
_entity.pdbx_description
1 polymer ?
#
loop_
_entity_poly.entity_id
_entity_poly.type
_entity_poly.pdbx_seq_one_letter_code
_entity_poly.pdbx_strand_id
1 'polypeptide(L)'
;KPLDPRKKKKKMKRYQNLMIGEALSNNHLYPFACNELSSIFNLGYSRLPKDLKAVIFQDTLSAFRLLPEMNTSAAVSAANLLLKSAEAVLPKQKKNLAIAEFKKAKVAFKRRSKSHEEEDIDLPSLPHDILI
;
A
#
# COMPACT_ATOMS: atom_id res chain seq x y z
N LYS A 1 8.75 -23.09 -20.51
CA LYS A 1 7.97 -22.72 -21.72
C LYS A 1 7.63 -21.22 -21.67
N PRO A 2 8.07 -20.39 -22.63
CA PRO A 2 7.68 -18.98 -22.69
C PRO A 2 6.16 -18.85 -22.88
N LEU A 3 5.53 -17.89 -22.19
CA LEU A 3 4.10 -17.62 -22.34
C LEU A 3 3.83 -16.95 -23.71
N ASP A 4 2.86 -17.48 -24.46
CA ASP A 4 2.36 -16.90 -25.73
C ASP A 4 2.15 -15.37 -25.60
N PRO A 5 2.68 -14.55 -26.53
CA PRO A 5 2.50 -13.10 -26.54
C PRO A 5 1.05 -12.63 -26.38
N ARG A 6 0.07 -13.37 -26.93
CA ARG A 6 -1.37 -13.08 -26.79
C ARG A 6 -1.86 -13.27 -25.36
N LYS A 7 -1.38 -14.32 -24.68
CA LYS A 7 -1.70 -14.60 -23.26
C LYS A 7 -1.05 -13.58 -22.32
N LYS A 8 0.14 -13.07 -22.64
CA LYS A 8 0.79 -11.99 -21.87
C LYS A 8 -0.03 -10.70 -21.90
N LYS A 9 -0.44 -10.25 -23.10
CA LYS A 9 -1.29 -9.05 -23.27
C LYS A 9 -2.62 -9.17 -22.51
N LYS A 10 -3.26 -10.34 -22.53
CA LYS A 10 -4.51 -10.58 -21.78
C LYS A 10 -4.33 -10.47 -20.27
N LYS A 11 -3.25 -11.02 -19.70
CA LYS A 11 -2.96 -10.91 -18.26
C LYS A 11 -2.67 -9.46 -17.84
N MET A 12 -1.94 -8.72 -18.66
CA MET A 12 -1.66 -7.29 -18.44
C MET A 12 -2.95 -6.46 -18.43
N LYS A 13 -3.82 -6.64 -19.43
CA LYS A 13 -5.10 -5.91 -19.52
C LYS A 13 -6.02 -6.22 -18.34
N ARG A 14 -6.06 -7.48 -17.89
CA ARG A 14 -6.82 -7.86 -16.68
C ARG A 14 -6.30 -7.18 -15.43
N TYR A 15 -4.98 -7.04 -15.28
CA TYR A 15 -4.40 -6.32 -14.14
C TYR A 15 -4.70 -4.83 -14.19
N GLN A 16 -4.58 -4.20 -15.37
CA GLN A 16 -4.93 -2.78 -15.55
C GLN A 16 -6.39 -2.49 -15.20
N ASN A 17 -7.31 -3.41 -15.55
CA ASN A 17 -8.73 -3.28 -15.19
C ASN A 17 -9.00 -3.33 -13.67
N LEU A 18 -8.03 -3.77 -12.84
CA LEU A 18 -8.17 -3.73 -11.38
C LEU A 18 -7.98 -2.33 -10.82
N MET A 19 -7.47 -1.38 -11.61
CA MET A 19 -7.31 0.03 -11.22
C MET A 19 -6.61 0.20 -9.86
N ILE A 20 -5.59 -0.65 -9.59
CA ILE A 20 -4.90 -0.69 -8.29
C ILE A 20 -4.30 0.66 -7.93
N GLY A 21 -3.69 1.35 -8.90
CA GLY A 21 -3.12 2.69 -8.67
C GLY A 21 -4.17 3.70 -8.19
N GLU A 22 -5.35 3.72 -8.82
CA GLU A 22 -6.46 4.62 -8.46
C GLU A 22 -7.05 4.24 -7.10
N ALA A 23 -7.20 2.95 -6.83
CA ALA A 23 -7.68 2.45 -5.55
C ALA A 23 -6.71 2.75 -4.40
N LEU A 24 -5.40 2.74 -4.64
CA LEU A 24 -4.38 3.11 -3.65
C LEU A 24 -4.42 4.60 -3.29
N SER A 25 -4.85 5.48 -4.19
CA SER A 25 -4.99 6.91 -3.89
C SER A 25 -6.24 7.24 -3.08
N ASN A 26 -7.13 6.28 -2.84
CA ASN A 26 -8.35 6.49 -2.07
C ASN A 26 -8.25 5.83 -0.68
N ASN A 27 -8.42 6.63 0.37
CA ASN A 27 -8.34 6.19 1.77
C ASN A 27 -9.21 4.96 2.11
N HIS A 28 -10.41 4.86 1.51
CA HIS A 28 -11.34 3.76 1.77
C HIS A 28 -10.98 2.50 0.97
N LEU A 29 -10.42 2.67 -0.23
CA LEU A 29 -10.08 1.57 -1.13
C LEU A 29 -8.65 1.06 -0.92
N TYR A 30 -7.79 1.84 -0.30
CA TYR A 30 -6.39 1.49 -0.05
C TYR A 30 -6.23 0.13 0.65
N PRO A 31 -6.95 -0.20 1.74
CA PRO A 31 -6.83 -1.51 2.36
C PRO A 31 -7.21 -2.66 1.42
N PHE A 32 -8.25 -2.46 0.60
CA PHE A 32 -8.67 -3.44 -0.40
C PHE A 32 -7.61 -3.63 -1.49
N ALA A 33 -7.03 -2.54 -2.00
CA ALA A 33 -5.95 -2.60 -2.99
C ALA A 33 -4.70 -3.32 -2.45
N CYS A 34 -4.33 -3.08 -1.19
CA CYS A 34 -3.25 -3.83 -0.53
C CYS A 34 -3.56 -5.33 -0.39
N ASN A 35 -4.81 -5.68 -0.06
CA ASN A 35 -5.23 -7.08 0.03
C ASN A 35 -5.24 -7.77 -1.34
N GLU A 36 -5.67 -7.09 -2.40
CA GLU A 36 -5.60 -7.60 -3.77
C GLU A 36 -4.15 -7.87 -4.20
N LEU A 37 -3.24 -6.91 -3.95
CA LEU A 37 -1.81 -7.11 -4.21
C LEU A 37 -1.25 -8.30 -3.40
N SER A 38 -1.66 -8.46 -2.14
CA SER A 38 -1.26 -9.60 -1.30
C SER A 38 -1.73 -10.93 -1.88
N SER A 39 -2.98 -11.00 -2.33
CA SER A 39 -3.56 -12.16 -3.01
C SER A 39 -2.82 -12.48 -4.31
N ILE A 40 -2.45 -11.48 -5.08
CA ILE A 40 -1.65 -11.66 -6.31
C ILE A 40 -0.28 -12.26 -5.98
N PHE A 41 0.40 -11.78 -4.93
CA PHE A 41 1.66 -12.36 -4.45
C PHE A 41 1.50 -13.82 -4.08
N ASN A 42 0.53 -14.13 -3.21
CA ASN A 42 0.35 -15.48 -2.67
C ASN A 42 -0.11 -16.49 -3.73
N LEU A 43 -1.03 -16.12 -4.61
CA LEU A 43 -1.71 -17.05 -5.51
C LEU A 43 -1.01 -17.24 -6.85
N GLY A 44 -0.36 -16.19 -7.37
CA GLY A 44 -0.07 -16.11 -8.79
C GLY A 44 1.29 -15.56 -9.17
N TYR A 45 1.95 -14.80 -8.30
CA TYR A 45 3.07 -13.96 -8.70
C TYR A 45 4.21 -14.74 -9.35
N SER A 46 4.58 -15.91 -8.85
CA SER A 46 5.63 -16.77 -9.45
C SER A 46 5.34 -17.13 -10.92
N ARG A 47 4.06 -17.29 -11.29
CA ARG A 47 3.56 -17.69 -12.61
C ARG A 47 3.32 -16.51 -13.56
N LEU A 48 3.53 -15.27 -13.12
CA LEU A 48 3.32 -14.08 -13.94
C LEU A 48 4.51 -13.78 -14.87
N PRO A 49 4.26 -13.15 -16.04
CA PRO A 49 5.31 -12.62 -16.90
C PRO A 49 6.21 -11.60 -16.17
N LYS A 50 7.47 -11.47 -16.59
CA LYS A 50 8.44 -10.54 -15.98
C LYS A 50 7.93 -9.09 -15.98
N ASP A 51 7.31 -8.66 -17.06
CA ASP A 51 6.79 -7.29 -17.22
C ASP A 51 5.69 -7.00 -16.18
N LEU A 52 4.75 -7.94 -16.03
CA LEU A 52 3.66 -7.80 -15.06
C LEU A 52 4.16 -7.88 -13.60
N LYS A 53 5.16 -8.74 -13.33
CA LYS A 53 5.85 -8.75 -12.03
C LYS A 53 6.51 -7.41 -11.71
N ALA A 54 7.04 -6.71 -12.71
CA ALA A 54 7.63 -5.40 -12.53
C ALA A 54 6.58 -4.35 -12.16
N VAL A 55 5.43 -4.34 -12.85
CA VAL A 55 4.30 -3.44 -12.54
C VAL A 55 3.76 -3.69 -11.14
N ILE A 56 3.43 -4.94 -10.79
CA ILE A 56 2.93 -5.29 -9.45
C ILE A 56 3.90 -4.86 -8.37
N PHE A 57 5.21 -5.03 -8.63
CA PHE A 57 6.23 -4.58 -7.69
C PHE A 57 6.28 -3.05 -7.56
N GLN A 58 6.13 -2.30 -8.65
CA GLN A 58 6.02 -0.84 -8.58
C GLN A 58 4.76 -0.39 -7.84
N ASP A 59 3.62 -1.03 -8.08
CA ASP A 59 2.37 -0.73 -7.38
C ASP A 59 2.47 -1.04 -5.88
N THR A 60 3.25 -2.08 -5.51
CA THR A 60 3.57 -2.40 -4.11
C THR A 60 4.40 -1.30 -3.46
N LEU A 61 5.43 -0.78 -4.14
CA LEU A 61 6.23 0.34 -3.61
C LEU A 61 5.39 1.60 -3.50
N SER A 62 4.52 1.84 -4.49
CA SER A 62 3.59 2.99 -4.49
C SER A 62 2.61 2.90 -3.33
N ALA A 63 2.05 1.71 -3.05
CA ALA A 63 1.21 1.48 -1.89
C ALA A 63 1.92 1.88 -0.59
N PHE A 64 3.18 1.43 -0.39
CA PHE A 64 3.94 1.83 0.79
C PHE A 64 4.20 3.34 0.83
N ARG A 65 4.50 3.99 -0.28
CA ARG A 65 4.71 5.46 -0.33
C ARG A 65 3.46 6.26 0.00
N LEU A 66 2.28 5.74 -0.34
CA LEU A 66 0.98 6.35 -0.05
C LEU A 66 0.46 6.04 1.36
N LEU A 67 1.01 5.03 2.05
CA LEU A 67 0.61 4.69 3.42
C LEU A 67 0.58 5.88 4.39
N PRO A 68 1.55 6.83 4.40
CA PRO A 68 1.51 8.00 5.29
C PRO A 68 0.34 8.95 5.02
N GLU A 69 -0.23 8.92 3.82
CA GLU A 69 -1.40 9.73 3.43
C GLU A 69 -2.70 9.13 3.96
N MET A 70 -2.68 7.84 4.29
CA MET A 70 -3.82 7.13 4.86
C MET A 70 -4.03 7.51 6.32
N ASN A 71 -5.28 7.57 6.77
CA ASN A 71 -5.65 7.96 8.14
C ASN A 71 -6.18 6.79 8.98
N THR A 72 -6.15 5.55 8.47
CA THR A 72 -6.81 4.40 9.12
C THR A 72 -5.81 3.36 9.61
N SER A 73 -6.09 2.75 10.77
CA SER A 73 -5.33 1.59 11.28
C SER A 73 -5.48 0.36 10.35
N ALA A 74 -6.61 0.25 9.65
CA ALA A 74 -6.85 -0.75 8.61
C ALA A 74 -5.82 -0.67 7.47
N ALA A 75 -5.46 0.55 7.03
CA ALA A 75 -4.42 0.74 6.01
C ALA A 75 -3.05 0.22 6.47
N VAL A 76 -2.67 0.45 7.73
CA VAL A 76 -1.42 -0.07 8.29
C VAL A 76 -1.45 -1.60 8.34
N SER A 77 -2.55 -2.21 8.77
CA SER A 77 -2.71 -3.66 8.82
C SER A 77 -2.63 -4.30 7.43
N ALA A 78 -3.33 -3.72 6.44
CA ALA A 78 -3.31 -4.20 5.05
C ALA A 78 -1.93 -4.04 4.40
N ALA A 79 -1.23 -2.93 4.66
CA ALA A 79 0.14 -2.72 4.17
C ALA A 79 1.15 -3.69 4.82
N ASN A 80 0.98 -4.02 6.11
CA ASN A 80 1.80 -5.07 6.75
C ASN A 80 1.54 -6.45 6.12
N LEU A 81 0.28 -6.79 5.81
CA LEU A 81 -0.06 -8.03 5.14
C LEU A 81 0.59 -8.10 3.75
N LEU A 82 0.50 -7.01 2.99
CA LEU A 82 1.15 -6.86 1.69
C LEU A 82 2.67 -7.06 1.78
N LEU A 83 3.32 -6.46 2.79
CA LEU A 83 4.74 -6.69 3.00
C LEU A 83 5.04 -8.17 3.25
N LYS A 84 4.31 -8.85 4.14
CA LYS A 84 4.53 -10.28 4.43
C LYS A 84 4.38 -11.15 3.17
N SER A 85 3.34 -10.90 2.39
CA SER A 85 3.12 -11.60 1.11
C SER A 85 4.23 -11.32 0.10
N ALA A 86 4.69 -10.08 0.01
CA ALA A 86 5.81 -9.70 -0.85
C ALA A 86 7.12 -10.36 -0.39
N GLU A 87 7.41 -10.40 0.92
CA GLU A 87 8.61 -11.02 1.49
C GLU A 87 8.70 -12.53 1.25
N ALA A 88 7.57 -13.22 1.21
CA ALA A 88 7.51 -14.66 0.98
C ALA A 88 7.85 -15.04 -0.47
N VAL A 89 7.63 -14.13 -1.42
CA VAL A 89 7.67 -14.44 -2.87
C VAL A 89 8.77 -13.68 -3.60
N LEU A 90 9.20 -12.52 -3.11
CA LEU A 90 10.19 -11.68 -3.77
C LEU A 90 11.63 -12.17 -3.56
N PRO A 91 12.51 -11.99 -4.57
CA PRO A 91 13.94 -12.23 -4.41
C PRO A 91 14.56 -11.19 -3.45
N LYS A 92 15.68 -11.57 -2.81
CA LYS A 92 16.37 -10.83 -1.75
C LYS A 92 16.50 -9.32 -2.00
N GLN A 93 16.88 -8.92 -3.22
CA GLN A 93 17.03 -7.50 -3.59
C GLN A 93 15.71 -6.73 -3.52
N LYS A 94 14.64 -7.26 -4.13
CA LYS A 94 13.32 -6.62 -4.15
C LYS A 94 12.67 -6.63 -2.77
N LYS A 95 12.86 -7.71 -2.01
CA LYS A 95 12.44 -7.82 -0.62
C LYS A 95 13.04 -6.70 0.23
N ASN A 96 14.36 -6.50 0.18
CA ASN A 96 15.02 -5.45 0.96
C ASN A 96 14.51 -4.05 0.61
N LEU A 97 14.26 -3.78 -0.68
CA LEU A 97 13.69 -2.51 -1.11
C LEU A 97 12.28 -2.29 -0.57
N ALA A 98 11.41 -3.31 -0.66
CA ALA A 98 10.05 -3.27 -0.11
C ALA A 98 10.05 -3.03 1.41
N ILE A 99 10.94 -3.71 2.15
CA ILE A 99 11.09 -3.52 3.60
C ILE A 99 11.55 -2.10 3.92
N ALA A 100 12.55 -1.58 3.19
CA ALA A 100 13.07 -0.25 3.41
C ALA A 100 11.99 0.82 3.19
N GLU A 101 11.22 0.70 2.10
CA GLU A 101 10.13 1.62 1.80
C GLU A 101 9.00 1.52 2.83
N PHE A 102 8.58 0.31 3.22
CA PHE A 102 7.57 0.12 4.25
C PHE A 102 7.99 0.71 5.60
N LYS A 103 9.26 0.54 6.00
CA LYS A 103 9.79 1.13 7.24
C LYS A 103 9.75 2.65 7.20
N LYS A 104 10.22 3.26 6.09
CA LYS A 104 10.17 4.71 5.89
C LYS A 104 8.72 5.23 5.96
N ALA A 105 7.81 4.56 5.27
CA ALA A 105 6.40 4.90 5.27
C ALA A 105 5.76 4.79 6.65
N LYS A 106 6.04 3.73 7.41
CA LYS A 106 5.53 3.54 8.76
C LYS A 106 6.03 4.64 9.72
N VAL A 107 7.28 5.08 9.57
CA VAL A 107 7.82 6.22 10.34
C VAL A 107 7.12 7.51 9.95
N ALA A 108 6.95 7.78 8.66
CA ALA A 108 6.26 8.97 8.16
C ALA A 108 4.79 9.01 8.62
N PHE A 109 4.08 7.88 8.54
CA PHE A 109 2.71 7.72 9.06
C PHE A 109 2.64 8.08 10.54
N LYS A 110 3.50 7.49 11.38
CA LYS A 110 3.53 7.79 12.82
C LYS A 110 3.85 9.25 13.12
N ARG A 111 4.75 9.87 12.35
CA ARG A 111 5.08 11.30 12.51
C ARG A 111 3.87 12.18 12.21
N ARG A 112 3.10 11.85 11.17
CA ARG A 112 1.89 12.58 10.79
C ARG A 112 0.75 12.40 11.79
N SER A 113 0.60 11.20 12.38
CA SER A 113 -0.41 10.98 13.43
C SER A 113 -0.14 11.86 14.66
N LYS A 114 1.12 12.09 15.03
CA LYS A 114 1.49 12.97 16.14
C LYS A 114 1.25 14.45 15.83
N SER A 115 1.57 14.91 14.62
CA SER A 115 1.29 16.30 14.24
C SER A 115 -0.21 16.58 14.14
N HIS A 116 -1.03 15.59 13.79
CA HIS A 116 -2.49 15.72 13.78
C HIS A 116 -3.09 15.73 15.20
N GLU A 117 -2.49 15.04 16.17
CA GLU A 117 -2.87 15.16 17.58
C GLU A 117 -2.54 16.56 18.13
N GLU A 118 -1.45 17.19 17.68
CA GLU A 118 -1.08 18.56 18.08
C GLU A 118 -2.00 19.62 17.46
N GLU A 119 -2.51 19.43 16.24
CA GLU A 119 -3.49 20.35 15.62
C GLU A 119 -4.90 20.27 16.26
N ASP A 120 -5.32 19.11 16.78
CA ASP A 120 -6.60 18.97 17.52
C ASP A 120 -6.53 19.51 18.95
N ILE A 121 -5.32 19.66 19.51
CA ILE A 121 -5.10 20.30 20.83
C ILE A 121 -5.06 21.84 20.72
N ASP A 122 -4.89 22.38 19.52
CA ASP A 122 -4.87 23.83 19.25
C ASP A 122 -6.27 24.43 19.01
N LEU A 123 -7.35 23.66 19.24
CA LEU A 123 -8.64 24.25 19.57
C LEU A 123 -8.46 24.99 20.89
N PRO A 124 -8.57 26.33 20.94
CA PRO A 124 -8.46 27.06 22.19
C PRO A 124 -9.54 26.51 23.12
N SER A 125 -9.13 25.80 24.17
CA SER A 125 -10.04 25.36 25.21
C SER A 125 -10.77 26.60 25.70
N LEU A 126 -12.06 26.70 25.38
CA LEU A 126 -12.87 27.84 25.76
C LEU A 126 -12.71 28.03 27.28
N PRO A 127 -12.21 29.19 27.76
CA PRO A 127 -12.19 29.44 29.19
C PRO A 127 -13.64 29.38 29.65
N HIS A 128 -13.95 28.43 30.51
CA HIS A 128 -15.28 28.31 31.11
C HIS A 128 -15.40 29.43 32.14
N ASP A 129 -15.62 30.64 31.66
CA ASP A 129 -15.87 31.80 32.48
C ASP A 129 -17.27 32.35 32.19
N ILE A 130 -18.12 32.07 33.19
CA ILE A 130 -19.20 32.87 33.79
C ILE A 130 -20.56 32.92 33.03
N LEU A 131 -21.65 32.45 33.67
CA LEU A 131 -22.67 33.29 34.32
C LEU A 131 -23.88 32.52 34.90
N ILE A 132 -24.14 32.81 36.20
CA ILE A 132 -25.33 32.61 37.06
C ILE A 132 -25.24 31.44 38.06
#